data_AF-A0AA50E2N4-F1
#
_entry.id   AF-A0AA50E2N4-F1
#
_cell.length_a   1.000
_cell.length_b   1.000
_cell.length_c   1.000
_cell.angle_alpha   90.00
_cell.angle_beta   90.00
_cell.angle_gamma   90.00
#
_symmetry.space_group_name_H-M   'P 1'
#
loop_
_entity.id
_entity.type
_entity.pdbx_description
1 polymer ?
#
loop_
_entity_poly.entity_id
_entity_poly.type
_entity_poly.pdbx_seq_one_letter_code
_entity_poly.pdbx_strand_id
1 'polypeptide(L)'
;MELAHSGDRHFFAVIFGEFEAALAMPYPAAQPALDWHTVNGWSLSAILAGLTAWRGVLRVRNPLKTSLPFLMLATVFMVLVCIQIFLGSLVDWVYGLHTLPVVQATKDGIIP
;
A
#
# COMPACT_ATOMS: atom_id res chain seq x y z
N MET A 1 -28.52 -11.40 -12.36
CA MET A 1 -27.10 -11.42 -12.77
C MET A 1 -26.47 -10.17 -12.20
N GLU A 2 -26.33 -10.06 -10.87
CA GLU A 2 -26.13 -8.74 -10.22
C GLU A 2 -25.51 -8.84 -8.81
N LEU A 3 -24.44 -9.61 -8.61
CA LEU A 3 -23.77 -9.67 -7.30
C LEU A 3 -22.23 -9.82 -7.36
N ALA A 4 -21.59 -9.47 -8.49
CA ALA A 4 -20.13 -9.60 -8.63
C ALA A 4 -19.34 -8.28 -8.55
N HIS A 5 -19.98 -7.11 -8.56
CA HIS A 5 -19.27 -5.85 -8.85
C HIS A 5 -18.75 -5.04 -7.65
N SER A 6 -18.98 -5.47 -6.40
CA SER A 6 -18.53 -4.68 -5.25
C SER A 6 -17.04 -4.86 -4.95
N GLY A 7 -16.46 -6.04 -5.20
CA GLY A 7 -15.04 -6.30 -4.92
C GLY A 7 -14.10 -5.53 -5.84
N ASP A 8 -14.47 -5.39 -7.11
CA ASP A 8 -13.64 -4.80 -8.16
C ASP A 8 -13.33 -3.32 -7.88
N ARG A 9 -14.33 -2.56 -7.40
CA ARG A 9 -14.21 -1.11 -7.15
C ARG A 9 -13.18 -0.78 -6.08
N HIS A 10 -13.08 -1.61 -5.04
CA HIS A 10 -12.09 -1.43 -3.98
C HIS A 10 -10.67 -1.71 -4.49
N PHE A 11 -10.51 -2.70 -5.37
CA PHE A 11 -9.22 -3.01 -5.99
C PHE A 11 -8.73 -1.87 -6.89
N PHE A 12 -9.61 -1.32 -7.73
CA PHE A 12 -9.28 -0.17 -8.57
C PHE A 12 -8.96 1.09 -7.74
N ALA A 13 -9.67 1.33 -6.63
CA ALA A 13 -9.40 2.44 -5.74
C ALA A 13 -8.01 2.34 -5.08
N VAL A 14 -7.57 1.15 -4.69
CA VAL A 14 -6.23 0.91 -4.14
C VAL A 14 -5.15 1.17 -5.21
N ILE A 15 -5.33 0.65 -6.43
CA ILE A 15 -4.37 0.88 -7.53
C ILE A 15 -4.26 2.37 -7.86
N PHE A 16 -5.38 3.07 -7.98
CA PHE A 16 -5.36 4.51 -8.25
C PHE A 16 -4.75 5.30 -7.08
N GLY A 17 -5.00 4.90 -5.83
CA GLY A 17 -4.37 5.52 -4.66
C GLY A 17 -2.84 5.46 -4.69
N GLU A 18 -2.26 4.33 -5.09
CA GLU A 18 -0.80 4.17 -5.25
C GLU A 18 -0.24 5.02 -6.41
N PHE A 19 -0.99 5.15 -7.51
CA PHE A 19 -0.60 6.03 -8.63
C PHE A 19 -0.69 7.52 -8.27
N GLU A 20 -1.72 7.94 -7.55
CA GLU A 20 -1.86 9.32 -7.07
C GLU A 20 -0.76 9.65 -6.05
N ALA A 21 -0.40 8.70 -5.18
CA ALA A 21 0.72 8.86 -4.24
C ALA A 21 2.07 9.00 -4.98
N ALA A 22 2.28 8.23 -6.06
CA ALA A 22 3.50 8.30 -6.86
C ALA A 22 3.61 9.57 -7.72
N LEU A 23 2.48 10.19 -8.08
CA LEU A 23 2.42 11.42 -8.89
C LEU A 23 2.22 12.68 -8.04
N ALA A 24 2.04 12.54 -6.73
CA ALA A 24 1.87 13.67 -5.82
C ALA A 24 3.10 14.59 -5.84
N MET A 25 2.85 15.90 -5.90
CA MET A 25 3.93 16.87 -5.90
C MET A 25 4.70 16.81 -4.57
N PRO A 26 6.04 16.81 -4.62
CA PRO A 26 6.88 16.63 -3.46
C PRO A 26 6.75 17.78 -2.46
N TYR A 27 6.13 17.54 -1.30
CA TYR A 27 6.12 18.50 -0.20
C TYR A 27 7.37 18.29 0.66
N PRO A 28 8.27 19.29 0.85
CA PRO A 28 9.59 19.07 1.45
C PRO A 28 9.59 18.42 2.84
N ALA A 29 8.52 18.64 3.62
CA ALA A 29 8.36 18.02 4.94
C ALA A 29 7.88 16.55 4.86
N ALA A 30 7.09 16.19 3.86
CA ALA A 30 6.44 14.88 3.70
C ALA A 30 7.22 13.91 2.80
N GLN A 31 8.15 14.43 2.00
CA GLN A 31 8.94 13.69 1.01
C GLN A 31 9.53 12.38 1.52
N PRO A 32 10.25 12.35 2.67
CA PRO A 32 10.89 11.12 3.08
C PRO A 32 9.88 10.04 3.48
N ALA A 33 8.74 10.42 4.10
CA ALA A 33 7.70 9.46 4.45
C ALA A 33 6.97 8.91 3.22
N LEU A 34 6.71 9.76 2.23
CA LEU A 34 6.06 9.39 0.96
C LEU A 34 6.94 8.49 0.09
N ASP A 35 8.23 8.80 -0.01
CA ASP A 35 9.20 8.00 -0.77
C ASP A 35 9.35 6.59 -0.14
N TRP A 36 9.44 6.52 1.18
CA TRP A 36 9.47 5.24 1.90
C TRP A 36 8.16 4.47 1.78
N HIS A 37 7.01 5.14 1.85
CA HIS A 37 5.71 4.50 1.66
C HIS A 37 5.60 3.92 0.24
N THR A 38 5.94 4.69 -0.78
CA THR A 38 5.84 4.26 -2.18
C THR A 38 6.77 3.08 -2.46
N VAL A 39 8.08 3.22 -2.19
CA VAL A 39 9.04 2.14 -2.47
C VAL A 39 8.67 0.84 -1.75
N ASN A 40 8.18 0.95 -0.52
CA ASN A 40 7.83 -0.20 0.30
C ASN A 40 6.48 -0.82 -0.12
N GLY A 41 5.53 -0.03 -0.65
CA GLY A 41 4.27 -0.54 -1.23
C GLY A 41 4.50 -1.38 -2.50
N TRP A 42 5.34 -0.89 -3.41
CA TRP A 42 5.71 -1.61 -4.63
C TRP A 42 6.51 -2.90 -4.33
N SER A 43 7.44 -2.83 -3.37
CA SER A 43 8.22 -4.01 -2.98
C SER A 43 7.36 -5.08 -2.32
N LEU A 44 6.43 -4.70 -1.44
CA LEU A 44 5.48 -5.62 -0.81
C LEU A 44 4.59 -6.34 -1.83
N SER A 45 4.15 -5.63 -2.87
CA SER A 45 3.36 -6.21 -3.96
C SER A 45 4.15 -7.26 -4.74
N ALA A 46 5.42 -6.97 -5.07
CA ALA A 46 6.31 -7.93 -5.73
C ALA A 46 6.60 -9.16 -4.85
N ILE A 47 6.83 -8.96 -3.56
CA ILE A 47 7.05 -10.04 -2.59
C ILE A 47 5.80 -10.90 -2.43
N LEU A 48 4.61 -10.30 -2.39
CA LEU A 48 3.33 -11.02 -2.32
C LEU A 48 3.10 -11.90 -3.56
N ALA A 49 3.38 -11.37 -4.75
CA ALA A 49 3.33 -12.15 -6.00
C ALA A 49 4.30 -13.35 -5.96
N GLY A 50 5.52 -13.14 -5.44
CA GLY A 50 6.49 -14.22 -5.22
C GLY A 50 6.02 -15.27 -4.22
N LEU A 51 5.47 -14.85 -3.07
CA LEU A 51 4.94 -15.73 -2.02
C LEU A 51 3.74 -16.56 -2.50
N THR A 52 2.85 -15.96 -3.28
CA THR A 52 1.68 -16.64 -3.84
C THR A 52 2.09 -17.66 -4.91
N ALA A 53 3.03 -17.31 -5.80
CA ALA A 53 3.63 -18.25 -6.74
C ALA A 53 4.33 -19.42 -6.01
N TRP A 54 5.14 -19.12 -4.99
CA TRP A 54 5.83 -20.11 -4.17
C TRP A 54 4.84 -21.06 -3.47
N ARG A 55 3.75 -20.52 -2.92
CA ARG A 55 2.67 -21.33 -2.34
C ARG A 55 1.98 -22.21 -3.38
N GLY A 56 1.80 -21.72 -4.60
CA GLY A 56 1.31 -22.50 -5.73
C GLY A 56 2.22 -23.71 -6.01
N VAL A 57 3.53 -23.48 -6.12
CA VAL A 57 4.53 -24.55 -6.35
C VAL A 57 4.54 -25.57 -5.22
N LEU A 58 4.51 -25.12 -3.95
CA LEU A 58 4.43 -26.02 -2.79
C LEU A 58 3.16 -26.87 -2.81
N ARG A 59 2.02 -26.29 -3.19
CA ARG A 59 0.73 -26.99 -3.25
C ARG A 59 0.70 -28.05 -4.34
N VAL A 60 1.35 -27.81 -5.48
CA VAL A 60 1.53 -28.80 -6.55
C VAL A 60 2.39 -29.98 -6.09
N ARG A 61 3.43 -29.72 -5.29
CA ARG A 61 4.32 -30.78 -4.80
C ARG A 61 3.70 -31.60 -3.66
N ASN A 62 3.09 -30.95 -2.67
CA ASN A 62 2.45 -31.62 -1.53
C ASN A 62 1.34 -30.72 -0.93
N PRO A 63 0.06 -31.03 -1.17
CA PRO A 63 -1.05 -30.16 -0.77
C PRO A 63 -1.27 -30.07 0.76
N LEU A 64 -0.76 -31.03 1.53
CA LEU A 64 -0.99 -31.13 2.98
C LEU A 64 0.20 -30.67 3.85
N LYS A 65 1.37 -30.41 3.26
CA LYS A 65 2.57 -30.00 4.01
C LYS A 65 2.85 -28.52 3.79
N THR A 66 2.58 -27.72 4.82
CA THR A 66 3.05 -26.33 4.87
C THR A 66 4.39 -26.34 5.57
N SER A 67 5.46 -25.92 4.88
CA SER A 67 6.80 -25.88 5.47
C SER A 67 6.87 -24.75 6.50
N LEU A 68 7.47 -25.05 7.66
CA LEU A 68 7.76 -24.06 8.70
C LEU A 68 8.47 -22.79 8.17
N PRO A 69 9.47 -22.85 7.27
CA PRO A 69 10.08 -21.65 6.70
C PRO A 69 9.10 -20.77 5.91
N PHE A 70 8.10 -21.37 5.22
CA PHE A 70 7.08 -20.58 4.53
C PHE A 70 6.19 -19.82 5.52
N LEU A 71 5.82 -20.45 6.65
CA LEU A 71 5.05 -19.79 7.71
C LEU A 71 5.82 -18.63 8.33
N MET A 72 7.10 -18.82 8.64
CA MET A 72 7.95 -17.75 9.19
C MET A 72 8.04 -16.55 8.24
N LEU A 73 8.26 -16.82 6.95
CA LEU A 73 8.36 -15.76 5.93
C LEU A 73 7.02 -15.02 5.75
N ALA A 74 5.89 -15.75 5.76
CA ALA A 74 4.56 -15.15 5.69
C ALA A 74 4.26 -14.26 6.92
N THR A 75 4.69 -14.68 8.12
CA THR A 75 4.54 -13.87 9.34
C THR A 75 5.37 -12.60 9.28
N VAL A 76 6.64 -12.68 8.84
CA VAL A 76 7.48 -11.49 8.65
C VAL A 76 6.86 -10.54 7.64
N PHE A 77 6.34 -11.07 6.52
CA PHE A 77 5.63 -10.28 5.53
C PHE A 77 4.41 -9.55 6.13
N MET A 78 3.62 -10.23 6.98
CA MET A 78 2.49 -9.60 7.67
C MET A 78 2.92 -8.43 8.56
N VAL A 79 4.03 -8.56 9.28
CA VAL A 79 4.58 -7.46 10.09
C VAL A 79 4.98 -6.27 9.22
N LEU A 80 5.59 -6.52 8.06
CA LEU A 80 5.95 -5.46 7.12
C LEU A 80 4.72 -4.73 6.55
N VAL A 81 3.61 -5.46 6.31
CA VAL A 81 2.33 -4.86 5.91
C VAL A 81 1.77 -3.96 7.02
N CYS A 82 1.85 -4.37 8.29
CA CYS A 82 1.42 -3.51 9.41
C CYS A 82 2.24 -2.21 9.48
N ILE A 83 3.55 -2.29 9.24
CA ILE A 83 4.42 -1.12 9.15
C ILE A 83 3.97 -0.22 8.00
N GLN A 84 3.62 -0.79 6.83
CA GLN A 84 3.11 -0.04 5.68
C GLN A 84 1.83 0.75 5.99
N ILE A 85 0.88 0.13 6.69
CA ILE A 85 -0.38 0.77 7.14
C ILE A 85 -0.07 1.94 8.09
N PHE A 86 0.90 1.76 9.00
CA PHE A 86 1.33 2.82 9.91
C PHE A 86 1.99 3.99 9.17
N LEU A 87 2.88 3.73 8.19
CA LEU A 87 3.47 4.79 7.38
C LEU A 87 2.41 5.53 6.56
N GLY A 88 1.45 4.82 5.96
CA GLY A 88 0.34 5.46 5.24
C GLY A 88 -0.50 6.37 6.16
N SER A 89 -0.82 5.88 7.37
CA SER A 89 -1.53 6.68 8.37
C SER A 89 -0.74 7.92 8.82
N LEU A 90 0.59 7.83 8.89
CA LEU A 90 1.46 8.98 9.17
C LEU A 90 1.47 9.99 8.02
N VAL A 91 1.46 9.54 6.76
CA VAL A 91 1.34 10.40 5.58
C VAL A 91 0.03 11.18 5.64
N ASP A 92 -1.07 10.52 5.98
CA ASP A 92 -2.38 11.17 6.10
C ASP A 92 -2.44 12.15 7.28
N TRP A 93 -1.92 11.76 8.45
CA TRP A 93 -2.13 12.46 9.72
C TRP A 93 -1.11 13.58 10.01
N VAL A 94 0.18 13.33 9.77
CA VAL A 94 1.25 14.30 10.06
C VAL A 94 1.43 15.28 8.91
N TYR A 95 1.22 14.84 7.68
CA TYR A 95 1.47 15.64 6.48
C TYR A 95 0.22 16.17 5.81
N GLY A 96 -0.97 15.84 6.33
CA GLY A 96 -2.18 16.63 6.14
C GLY A 96 -2.57 16.82 4.68
N LEU A 97 -2.52 15.76 3.88
CA LEU A 97 -3.00 15.77 2.49
C LEU A 97 -4.48 16.18 2.38
N HIS A 98 -5.23 16.21 3.50
CA HIS A 98 -6.67 16.49 3.49
C HIS A 98 -7.21 17.70 4.29
N THR A 99 -6.49 18.44 5.13
CA THR A 99 -7.19 19.51 5.91
C THR A 99 -6.47 20.81 6.26
N LEU A 100 -5.14 20.93 6.21
CA LEU A 100 -4.49 22.15 6.69
C LEU A 100 -3.76 22.97 5.61
N PRO A 101 -2.76 22.44 4.88
CA PRO A 101 -2.05 23.24 3.88
C PRO A 101 -2.90 23.58 2.64
N VAL A 102 -3.77 22.67 2.16
CA VAL A 102 -4.71 22.94 1.05
C VAL A 102 -5.77 23.96 1.45
N VAL A 103 -6.35 23.82 2.65
CA VAL A 103 -7.34 24.80 3.15
C VAL A 103 -6.71 26.16 3.34
N GLN A 104 -5.43 26.22 3.79
CA GLN A 104 -4.71 27.49 3.91
C GLN A 104 -4.41 28.09 2.54
N ALA A 105 -3.94 27.31 1.57
CA ALA A 105 -3.64 27.79 0.21
C ALA A 105 -4.90 28.23 -0.57
N THR A 106 -6.06 27.60 -0.34
CA THR A 106 -7.36 28.05 -0.88
C THR A 106 -7.87 29.30 -0.15
N LYS A 107 -7.69 29.40 1.18
CA LYS A 107 -7.99 30.63 1.94
C LYS A 107 -7.13 31.81 1.50
N ASP A 108 -5.87 31.56 1.16
CA ASP A 108 -4.90 32.56 0.73
C ASP A 108 -5.01 32.88 -0.77
N GLY A 109 -5.89 32.21 -1.52
CA GLY A 109 -6.16 32.47 -2.94
C GLY A 109 -5.01 32.12 -3.89
N ILE A 110 -4.10 31.24 -3.47
CA ILE A 110 -2.89 30.88 -4.22
C ILE A 110 -3.16 29.82 -5.32
N ILE A 111 -4.29 29.11 -5.21
CA ILE A 111 -4.76 28.12 -6.18
C ILE A 111 -6.25 28.42 -6.46
N PRO A 112 -6.69 28.51 -7.74
CA PRO A 112 -8.08 28.80 -8.08
C PRO A 112 -9.06 27.71 -7.64
#